data_AF-A0A256HFN8-F1
#
_entry.id   AF-A0A256HFN8-F1
#
_cell.length_a   1.000
_cell.length_b   1.000
_cell.length_c   1.000
_cell.angle_alpha   90.00
_cell.angle_beta   90.00
_cell.angle_gamma   90.00
#
_symmetry.space_group_name_H-M   'P 1'
#
loop_
_entity.id
_entity.type
_entity.pdbx_description
1 polymer ?
#
loop_
_entity_poly.entity_id
_entity_poly.type
_entity_poly.pdbx_seq_one_letter_code
_entity_poly.pdbx_strand_id
1 'polypeptide(L)' 'MTETLNEIYAIAAIGTLILGLAAISTGIRPTEIEPIILVGALVVGIINIYWLFAGDRAY' A
#
# COMPACT_ATOMS: atom_id res chain seq x y z
N MET A 1 -1.23 14.01 -12.89
CA MET A 1 -0.30 13.62 -11.80
C MET A 1 -1.05 12.97 -10.65
N THR A 2 -2.18 13.55 -10.21
CA THR A 2 -3.05 12.97 -9.17
C THR A 2 -3.67 11.62 -9.55
N GLU A 3 -4.12 11.44 -10.80
CA GLU A 3 -4.69 10.14 -11.26
C GLU A 3 -3.68 8.98 -11.19
N THR A 4 -2.46 9.17 -11.68
CA THR A 4 -1.39 8.16 -11.59
C THR A 4 -1.04 7.84 -10.13
N LEU A 5 -1.07 8.85 -9.24
CA LEU A 5 -0.82 8.64 -7.82
C LEU A 5 -1.96 7.84 -7.15
N ASN A 6 -3.20 8.09 -7.53
CA ASN A 6 -4.37 7.33 -7.08
C ASN A 6 -4.33 5.88 -7.57
N GLU A 7 -3.91 5.63 -8.81
CA GLU A 7 -3.74 4.27 -9.34
C GLU A 7 -2.64 3.51 -8.59
N ILE A 8 -1.49 4.13 -8.34
CA ILE A 8 -0.40 3.52 -7.55
C ILE A 8 -0.87 3.23 -6.13
N TYR A 9 -1.60 4.16 -5.50
CA TYR A 9 -2.19 3.95 -4.18
C TYR A 9 -3.15 2.76 -4.18
N ALA A 10 -4.06 2.68 -5.15
CA ALA A 10 -5.02 1.60 -5.26
C ALA A 10 -4.33 0.25 -5.46
N ILE A 11 -3.36 0.16 -6.36
CA ILE A 11 -2.60 -1.07 -6.63
C ILE A 11 -1.81 -1.50 -5.39
N ALA A 12 -1.12 -0.57 -4.72
CA ALA A 12 -0.34 -0.87 -3.52
C ALA A 12 -1.25 -1.33 -2.37
N ALA A 13 -2.36 -0.62 -2.10
CA ALA A 13 -3.30 -0.96 -1.04
C ALA A 13 -3.99 -2.31 -1.29
N ILE A 14 -4.52 -2.52 -2.49
CA ILE A 14 -5.22 -3.76 -2.86
C ILE A 14 -4.23 -4.93 -2.94
N GLY A 15 -3.05 -4.73 -3.53
CA GLY A 15 -2.01 -5.75 -3.62
C GLY A 15 -1.55 -6.21 -2.23
N THR A 16 -1.34 -5.28 -1.30
CA THR A 16 -0.97 -5.59 0.08
C THR A 16 -2.06 -6.38 0.80
N LEU A 17 -3.33 -6.00 0.60
CA LEU A 17 -4.48 -6.71 1.18
C LEU A 17 -4.58 -8.14 0.64
N ILE A 18 -4.51 -8.32 -0.68
CA ILE A 18 -4.61 -9.64 -1.33
C ILE A 18 -3.46 -10.55 -0.87
N LEU A 19 -2.24 -10.02 -0.80
CA LEU A 19 -1.08 -10.79 -0.33
C LEU A 19 -1.23 -11.16 1.15
N GLY A 20 -1.74 -10.26 2.00
CA GLY A 20 -2.06 -10.56 3.39
C GLY A 20 -3.14 -11.63 3.54
N LEU A 21 -4.18 -11.60 2.72
CA LEU A 21 -5.24 -12.62 2.72
C LEU A 21 -4.72 -13.97 2.20
N ALA A 22 -3.90 -13.96 1.15
CA ALA A 22 -3.26 -15.16 0.60
C ALA A 22 -2.28 -15.79 1.59
N ALA A 23 -1.54 -14.98 2.35
CA ALA A 23 -0.68 -15.43 3.44
C ALA A 23 -1.44 -16.24 4.49
N ILE A 24 -2.57 -15.69 4.93
CA ILE A 24 -3.44 -16.31 5.93
C ILE A 24 -4.02 -17.63 5.39
N SER A 25 -4.46 -17.65 4.13
CA SER A 25 -5.10 -18.83 3.54
C SER A 25 -4.13 -19.98 3.24
N THR A 26 -2.85 -19.68 2.98
CA THR A 26 -1.82 -20.68 2.66
C THR A 26 -1.07 -21.19 3.90
N GLY A 27 -1.30 -20.60 5.07
CA GLY A 27 -0.62 -20.98 6.32
C GLY A 27 0.88 -20.64 6.31
N ILE A 28 1.30 -19.71 5.45
CA ILE A 28 2.69 -19.24 5.41
C ILE A 28 2.97 -18.47 6.70
N ARG A 29 4.16 -18.69 7.26
CA ARG A 29 4.59 -18.00 8.46
C ARG A 29 4.66 -16.49 8.19
N PRO A 30 4.13 -15.64 9.09
CA PRO A 30 4.13 -14.19 8.91
C PRO A 30 5.50 -13.62 8.55
N THR A 31 6.57 -14.17 9.11
CA THR A 31 7.97 -13.75 8.88
C THR A 31 8.43 -13.79 7.43
N GLU A 32 7.83 -14.65 6.59
CA GLU A 32 8.19 -14.76 5.18
C GLU A 32 7.51 -13.69 4.31
N ILE A 33 6.35 -13.18 4.76
CA ILE A 33 5.49 -12.29 3.97
C ILE A 33 5.50 -10.85 4.51
N GLU A 34 5.87 -10.70 5.78
CA GLU A 34 6.07 -9.42 6.45
C GLU A 34 6.88 -8.41 5.62
N PRO A 35 8.00 -8.76 4.96
CA PRO A 35 8.76 -7.78 4.18
C PRO A 35 7.93 -7.19 3.02
N ILE A 36 7.13 -8.02 2.36
CA ILE A 36 6.32 -7.63 1.20
C ILE A 36 5.15 -6.75 1.66
N ILE A 37 4.49 -7.15 2.75
CA ILE A 37 3.38 -6.37 3.34
C ILE A 37 3.88 -5.02 3.83
N LEU A 38 5.05 -4.97 4.48
CA LEU A 38 5.65 -3.74 4.97
C LEU A 38 6.02 -2.78 3.84
N VAL A 39 6.53 -3.29 2.70
CA VAL A 39 6.82 -2.46 1.52
C VAL A 39 5.53 -1.85 0.96
N GLY A 40 4.46 -2.66 0.84
CA GLY A 40 3.17 -2.17 0.40
C GLY A 40 2.56 -1.12 1.32
N ALA A 41 2.62 -1.35 2.64
CA ALA A 41 2.19 -0.39 3.65
C ALA A 41 3.02 0.91 3.64
N LEU A 42 4.32 0.82 3.39
CA LEU A 42 5.22 1.97 3.25
C LEU A 42 4.82 2.86 2.07
N VAL A 43 4.55 2.27 0.90
CA VAL A 43 4.13 3.02 -0.30
C VAL A 43 2.81 3.76 -0.04
N VAL A 44 1.83 3.09 0.57
CA VAL A 44 0.55 3.70 0.97
C VAL A 44 0.78 4.83 1.97
N GLY A 45 1.65 4.63 2.96
CA GLY A 45 2.00 5.64 3.96
C GLY A 45 2.65 6.89 3.35
N ILE A 46 3.60 6.72 2.42
CA ILE A 46 4.26 7.83 1.72
C ILE A 46 3.24 8.65 0.92
N ILE A 47 2.31 7.98 0.23
CA ILE A 47 1.26 8.66 -0.54
C ILE A 47 0.32 9.44 0.38
N ASN A 48 -0.09 8.86 1.51
CA ASN A 48 -0.92 9.56 2.50
C ASN A 48 -0.22 10.79 3.07
N ILE A 49 1.08 10.71 3.39
CA ILE A 49 1.89 11.85 3.82
C ILE A 49 1.94 12.90 2.71
N TYR A 50 2.14 12.51 1.46
CA TYR A 50 2.11 13.43 0.32
C TYR A 50 0.77 14.17 0.21
N TRP A 51 -0.36 13.48 0.35
CA TRP A 51 -1.67 14.16 0.37
C TRP A 51 -1.84 15.09 1.57
N LEU A 52 -1.36 14.69 2.76
CA LEU A 52 -1.47 15.49 3.97
C LEU A 52 -0.67 16.81 3.90
N PHE A 53 0.52 16.80 3.29
CA PHE A 53 1.42 17.96 3.26
C PHE A 53 1.43 18.73 1.93
N ALA A 54 1.11 18.08 0.81
CA ALA A 54 1.17 18.68 -0.52
C ALA A 54 -0.17 18.61 -1.29
N GLY A 55 -1.12 17.78 -0.85
CA GLY A 55 -2.43 17.61 -1.49
C GLY A 55 -3.43 18.73 -1.21
N ASP A 56 -3.24 19.51 -0.13
CA ASP A 56 -4.15 20.60 0.27
C ASP A 56 -4.16 21.81 -0.69
N ARG A 57 -3.33 21.77 -1.75
CA ARG A 57 -3.35 22.75 -2.87
C ARG A 57 -3.73 22.13 -4.21
N ALA A 58 -4.14 20.86 -4.24
CA ALA A 58 -4.43 20.10 -5.46
C ALA A 58 -5.92 19.82 -5.67
N TYR A 59 -6.79 20.54 -4.97
CA TYR A 59 -8.23 20.65 -5.25
C TYR A 59 -8.56 21.96 -5.96
#